data_AF-A0A953Q4B1-F1
#
_entry.id   AF-A0A953Q4B1-F1
#
_cell.length_a   1.000
_cell.length_b   1.000
_cell.length_c   1.000
_cell.angle_alpha   90.00
_cell.angle_beta   90.00
_cell.angle_gamma   90.00
#
_symmetry.space_group_name_H-M   'P 1'
#
loop_
_entity.id
_entity.type
_entity.pdbx_description
1 polymer ?
#
loop_
_entity_poly.entity_id
_entity_poly.type
_entity_poly.pdbx_seq_one_letter_code
_entity_poly.pdbx_strand_id
1 'polypeptide(L)'
;MLEQLSDLFAGYVRQALKGASRMDVKRIDMETRQLKLPQVPTDRALALRQVQLAEQLLRPNSGTNAEPTLPIEAQRWLRLSRDISRAVFDRYNRMPLDQRATEMQALRIQNVLILTDPAEVFITFADQIGQMLADWKVWVAGYADDYVGYIPSADRYDLQAEHFSYPAYFTPMVNGEFRFREDVGDVLVHELVAFGQDITRR
;
A
#
# COMPACT_ATOMS: atom_id res chain seq x y z
N MET A 1 -10.45 16.21 -24.90
CA MET A 1 -9.45 16.09 -23.82
C MET A 1 -8.96 14.65 -23.64
N LEU A 2 -9.83 13.66 -23.38
CA LEU A 2 -9.39 12.25 -23.26
C LEU A 2 -8.78 11.68 -24.55
N GLU A 3 -9.38 11.96 -25.70
CA GLU A 3 -8.83 11.52 -27.01
C GLU A 3 -7.45 12.13 -27.29
N GLN A 4 -7.25 13.40 -26.97
CA GLN A 4 -5.96 14.08 -27.13
C GLN A 4 -4.87 13.49 -26.23
N LEU A 5 -5.20 13.12 -24.99
CA LEU A 5 -4.28 12.44 -24.08
C LEU A 5 -3.94 11.03 -24.58
N SER A 6 -4.95 10.31 -25.08
CA SER A 6 -4.78 8.98 -25.68
C SER A 6 -3.85 9.04 -26.90
N ASP A 7 -4.05 10.00 -27.80
CA ASP A 7 -3.22 10.19 -28.98
C ASP A 7 -1.79 10.57 -28.62
N LEU A 8 -1.61 11.42 -27.62
CA LEU A 8 -0.29 11.79 -27.09
C LEU A 8 0.44 10.56 -26.53
N PHE A 9 -0.23 9.76 -25.70
CA PHE A 9 0.33 8.54 -25.13
C PHE A 9 0.68 7.52 -26.21
N ALA A 10 -0.24 7.29 -27.16
CA ALA A 10 0.00 6.42 -28.31
C ALA A 10 1.21 6.89 -29.14
N GLY A 11 1.39 8.21 -29.28
CA GLY A 11 2.56 8.83 -29.89
C GLY A 11 3.86 8.42 -29.19
N TYR A 12 3.92 8.57 -27.86
CA TYR A 12 5.08 8.16 -27.05
C TYR A 12 5.39 6.67 -27.17
N VAL A 13 4.37 5.80 -27.07
CA VAL A 13 4.54 4.35 -27.21
C VAL A 13 5.08 4.00 -28.60
N ARG A 14 4.51 4.56 -29.67
CA ARG A 14 4.99 4.33 -31.05
C ARG A 14 6.43 4.79 -31.23
N GLN A 15 6.79 5.94 -30.67
CA GLN A 15 8.16 6.46 -30.74
C GLN A 15 9.14 5.55 -29.98
N ALA A 16 8.77 5.11 -28.77
CA ALA A 16 9.57 4.17 -27.99
C ALA A 16 9.76 2.83 -28.72
N LEU A 17 8.70 2.29 -29.34
CA LEU A 17 8.76 1.06 -30.13
C LEU A 17 9.64 1.20 -31.37
N LYS A 18 9.63 2.35 -32.06
CA LYS A 18 10.53 2.61 -33.20
C LYS A 18 12.00 2.65 -32.78
N GLY A 19 12.28 3.14 -31.57
CA GLY A 19 13.62 3.15 -30.99
C GLY A 19 14.01 1.86 -30.27
N ALA A 20 13.11 0.88 -30.17
CA ALA A 20 13.37 -0.35 -29.45
C ALA A 20 14.35 -1.23 -30.24
N SER A 21 15.44 -1.63 -29.58
CA SER A 21 16.40 -2.58 -30.10
C SER A 21 16.21 -3.94 -29.44
N ARG A 22 16.45 -5.02 -30.19
CA ARG A 22 16.53 -6.36 -29.61
C ARG A 22 17.63 -6.38 -28.54
N MET A 23 17.27 -6.82 -27.34
CA MET A 23 18.24 -7.12 -26.28
C MET A 23 18.68 -8.57 -26.41
N ASP A 24 19.99 -8.79 -26.54
CA ASP A 24 20.55 -10.13 -26.43
C ASP A 24 20.73 -10.46 -24.94
N VAL A 25 19.91 -11.39 -24.45
CA VAL A 25 19.86 -11.74 -23.04
C VAL A 25 20.73 -12.97 -22.81
N LYS A 26 21.88 -12.76 -22.19
CA LYS A 26 22.83 -13.81 -21.80
C LYS A 26 22.57 -14.31 -20.39
N ARG A 27 21.92 -13.49 -19.57
CA ARG A 27 21.72 -13.76 -18.15
C ARG A 27 20.39 -13.24 -17.66
N ILE A 28 19.69 -14.10 -16.94
CA ILE A 28 18.48 -13.80 -16.18
C ILE A 28 18.67 -14.39 -14.79
N ASP A 29 18.51 -13.58 -13.76
CA ASP A 29 18.48 -14.03 -12.37
C ASP A 29 17.18 -13.51 -11.75
N MET A 30 16.52 -14.36 -10.95
CA MET A 30 15.32 -13.98 -10.22
C MET A 30 15.39 -14.56 -8.81
N GLU A 31 14.98 -13.76 -7.84
CA GLU A 31 14.93 -14.17 -6.44
C GLU A 31 13.74 -13.51 -5.76
N THR A 32 13.19 -14.17 -4.75
CA THR A 32 12.20 -13.61 -3.85
C THR A 32 12.79 -13.44 -2.45
N ARG A 33 12.31 -12.44 -1.72
CA ARG A 33 12.73 -12.15 -0.35
C ARG A 33 11.52 -11.76 0.49
N GLN A 34 11.48 -12.28 1.71
CA GLN A 34 10.49 -11.88 2.70
C GLN A 34 10.86 -10.52 3.29
N LEU A 35 9.87 -9.64 3.38
CA LEU A 35 9.96 -8.29 3.90
C LEU A 35 9.03 -8.14 5.12
N LYS A 36 9.48 -7.41 6.13
CA LYS A 36 8.68 -7.10 7.32
C LYS A 36 8.51 -5.60 7.41
N LEU A 37 7.31 -5.13 7.08
CA LEU A 37 6.98 -3.71 7.07
C LEU A 37 6.49 -3.28 8.47
N PRO A 38 7.11 -2.26 9.10
CA PRO A 38 6.75 -1.84 10.46
C PRO A 38 5.36 -1.20 10.50
N GLN A 39 4.55 -1.63 11.45
CA GLN A 39 3.19 -1.13 11.71
C GLN A 39 3.06 -0.52 13.11
N VAL A 40 2.05 0.33 13.29
CA VAL A 40 1.70 0.94 14.58
C VAL A 40 0.32 0.44 15.01
N PRO A 41 0.23 -0.46 16.01
CA PRO A 41 -1.04 -0.94 16.52
C PRO A 41 -1.91 0.22 17.04
N THR A 42 -3.17 0.26 16.62
CA THR A 42 -4.19 1.18 17.16
C THR A 42 -4.78 0.60 18.44
N ASP A 43 -5.07 1.39 19.47
CA ASP A 43 -5.66 0.91 20.74
C ASP A 43 -6.84 -0.08 20.54
N ARG A 44 -6.66 -1.30 21.06
CA ARG A 44 -7.64 -2.39 20.97
C ARG A 44 -8.97 -2.04 21.64
N ALA A 45 -8.93 -1.42 22.81
CA ALA A 45 -10.11 -1.04 23.56
C ALA A 45 -10.89 0.05 22.83
N LEU A 46 -10.20 0.97 22.16
CA LEU A 46 -10.82 1.98 21.31
C LEU A 46 -11.57 1.35 20.14
N ALA A 47 -10.96 0.40 19.42
CA ALA A 47 -11.61 -0.31 18.32
C ALA A 47 -12.87 -1.05 18.80
N LEU A 48 -12.78 -1.78 19.93
CA LEU A 48 -13.94 -2.48 20.51
C LEU A 48 -15.06 -1.50 20.92
N ARG A 49 -14.69 -0.37 21.53
CA ARG A 49 -15.65 0.65 21.95
C ARG A 49 -16.38 1.26 20.75
N GLN A 50 -15.69 1.51 19.64
CA GLN A 50 -16.30 2.01 18.41
C GLN A 50 -17.31 1.02 17.84
N VAL A 51 -16.98 -0.28 17.85
CA VAL A 51 -17.92 -1.33 17.44
C VAL A 51 -19.16 -1.34 18.32
N GLN A 52 -18.99 -1.35 19.64
CA GLN A 52 -20.10 -1.38 20.60
C GLN A 52 -21.00 -0.14 20.48
N LEU A 53 -20.39 1.04 20.29
CA LEU A 53 -21.14 2.28 20.10
C LEU A 53 -21.96 2.24 18.82
N ALA A 54 -21.38 1.81 17.70
CA ALA A 54 -22.10 1.70 16.44
C ALA A 54 -23.24 0.67 16.54
N GLU A 55 -23.02 -0.47 17.19
CA GLU A 55 -24.07 -1.46 17.47
C GLU A 55 -25.19 -0.87 18.34
N GLN A 56 -24.88 -0.09 19.37
CA GLN A 56 -25.89 0.57 20.21
C GLN A 56 -26.73 1.57 19.43
N LEU A 57 -26.09 2.41 18.60
CA LEU A 57 -26.77 3.43 17.80
C LEU A 57 -27.62 2.84 16.66
N LEU A 58 -27.25 1.65 16.18
CA LEU A 58 -28.01 0.91 15.17
C LEU A 58 -29.16 0.07 15.75
N ARG A 59 -29.29 -0.04 17.08
CA ARG A 59 -30.40 -0.79 17.69
C ARG A 59 -31.73 -0.07 17.45
N PRO A 60 -32.80 -0.80 17.08
CA PRO A 60 -34.16 -0.30 17.14
C PRO A 60 -34.49 0.28 18.52
N ASN A 61 -35.24 1.38 18.55
CA ASN A 61 -35.78 1.89 19.81
C ASN A 61 -36.86 0.92 20.33
N SER A 62 -36.55 0.24 21.44
CA SER A 62 -37.50 -0.43 22.34
C SER A 62 -38.53 -1.38 21.70
N GLY A 63 -38.23 -2.69 21.72
CA GLY A 63 -39.22 -3.78 21.80
C GLY A 63 -40.16 -3.99 20.62
N THR A 64 -40.05 -3.18 19.57
CA THR A 64 -40.80 -3.35 18.32
C THR A 64 -39.80 -3.54 17.18
N ASN A 65 -40.16 -4.29 16.14
CA ASN A 65 -39.37 -4.48 14.93
C ASN A 65 -39.23 -3.18 14.09
N ALA A 66 -39.23 -2.02 14.73
CA ALA A 66 -39.12 -0.71 14.10
C ALA A 66 -37.69 -0.47 13.60
N GLU A 67 -37.55 0.23 12.49
CA GLU A 67 -36.24 0.61 11.97
C GLU A 67 -35.52 1.58 12.92
N PRO A 68 -34.17 1.67 12.85
CA PRO A 68 -33.42 2.68 13.60
C PRO A 68 -33.94 4.09 13.27
N THR A 69 -34.06 4.95 14.28
CA THR A 69 -34.55 6.34 14.12
C THR A 69 -33.58 7.26 13.37
N LEU A 70 -32.39 6.78 13.07
CA LEU A 70 -31.36 7.54 12.35
C LEU A 70 -31.65 7.62 10.84
N PRO A 71 -31.31 8.73 10.17
CA PRO A 71 -31.36 8.82 8.71
C PRO A 71 -30.61 7.66 8.04
N ILE A 72 -31.09 7.19 6.89
CA ILE A 72 -30.51 6.03 6.17
C ILE A 72 -29.01 6.21 5.88
N GLU A 73 -28.58 7.44 5.59
CA GLU A 73 -27.17 7.77 5.35
C GLU A 73 -26.33 7.58 6.62
N ALA A 74 -26.83 8.04 7.76
CA ALA A 74 -26.18 7.84 9.06
C ALA A 74 -26.12 6.35 9.42
N GLN A 75 -27.17 5.58 9.12
CA GLN A 75 -27.15 4.12 9.32
C GLN A 75 -26.10 3.45 8.45
N ARG A 76 -25.97 3.83 7.18
CA ARG A 76 -24.94 3.30 6.27
C ARG A 76 -23.54 3.60 6.78
N TRP A 77 -23.30 4.84 7.19
CA TRP A 77 -22.01 5.24 7.76
C TRP A 77 -21.67 4.48 9.04
N LEU A 78 -22.65 4.32 9.95
CA LEU A 78 -22.44 3.55 11.19
C LEU A 78 -22.16 2.07 10.92
N ARG A 79 -22.82 1.47 9.92
CA ARG A 79 -22.53 0.08 9.51
C ARG A 79 -21.10 -0.05 8.97
N LEU A 80 -20.70 0.85 8.06
CA LEU A 80 -19.33 0.88 7.55
C LEU A 80 -18.31 1.07 8.68
N SER A 81 -18.53 2.04 9.55
CA SER A 81 -17.64 2.32 10.69
C SER A 81 -17.56 1.14 11.66
N ARG A 82 -18.68 0.46 11.93
CA ARG A 82 -18.71 -0.78 12.72
C ARG A 82 -17.87 -1.87 12.07
N ASP A 83 -18.06 -2.11 10.78
CA ASP A 83 -17.40 -3.20 10.05
C ASP A 83 -15.88 -2.96 9.96
N ILE A 84 -15.46 -1.72 9.70
CA ILE A 84 -14.07 -1.28 9.77
C ILE A 84 -13.48 -1.50 11.16
N SER A 85 -14.15 -1.00 12.20
CA SER A 85 -13.67 -1.10 13.59
C SER A 85 -13.58 -2.56 14.05
N ARG A 86 -14.51 -3.41 13.58
CA ARG A 86 -14.50 -4.85 13.83
C ARG A 86 -13.30 -5.51 13.14
N ALA A 87 -13.04 -5.19 11.87
CA ALA A 87 -11.88 -5.73 11.15
C ALA A 87 -10.55 -5.34 11.81
N VAL A 88 -10.41 -4.08 12.24
CA VAL A 88 -9.25 -3.60 13.01
C VAL A 88 -9.16 -4.28 14.39
N PHE A 89 -10.29 -4.54 15.05
CA PHE A 89 -10.29 -5.31 16.30
C PHE A 89 -9.84 -6.75 16.07
N ASP A 90 -10.29 -7.39 14.99
CA ASP A 90 -9.94 -8.78 14.64
C ASP A 90 -8.49 -8.91 14.18
N ARG A 91 -7.86 -7.82 13.69
CA ARG A 91 -6.41 -7.75 13.40
C ARG A 91 -5.55 -8.15 14.60
N TYR A 92 -6.02 -7.93 15.84
CA TYR A 92 -5.32 -8.35 17.06
C TYR A 92 -5.16 -9.86 17.23
N ASN A 93 -5.91 -10.67 16.47
CA ASN A 93 -5.79 -12.12 16.49
C ASN A 93 -4.67 -12.63 15.56
N ARG A 94 -4.04 -11.74 14.77
CA ARG A 94 -2.99 -12.07 13.80
C ARG A 94 -1.65 -11.53 14.31
N MET A 95 -0.82 -12.36 14.92
CA MET A 95 0.53 -11.94 15.33
C MET A 95 1.49 -12.02 14.15
N PRO A 96 2.53 -11.16 14.08
CA PRO A 96 2.83 -10.04 14.97
C PRO A 96 1.96 -8.79 14.71
N LEU A 97 1.87 -7.88 15.70
CA LEU A 97 1.04 -6.66 15.60
C LEU A 97 1.81 -5.46 15.07
N ASP A 98 3.11 -5.41 15.34
CA ASP A 98 4.02 -4.31 15.05
C ASP A 98 4.67 -4.41 13.67
N GLN A 99 4.34 -5.44 12.90
CA GLN A 99 4.84 -5.62 11.56
C GLN A 99 3.87 -6.41 10.69
N ARG A 100 3.93 -6.16 9.38
CA ARG A 100 3.26 -6.93 8.35
C ARG A 100 4.31 -7.66 7.52
N ALA A 101 4.25 -8.99 7.53
CA ALA A 101 5.06 -9.81 6.64
C ALA A 101 4.48 -9.74 5.22
N THR A 102 5.36 -9.69 4.24
CA THR A 102 5.04 -9.65 2.81
C THR A 102 6.24 -10.16 2.01
N GLU A 103 6.12 -10.23 0.70
CA GLU A 103 7.16 -10.69 -0.21
C GLU A 103 7.53 -9.59 -1.21
N MET A 104 8.79 -9.59 -1.61
CA MET A 104 9.29 -8.83 -2.74
C MET A 104 10.12 -9.75 -3.63
N GLN A 105 10.28 -9.37 -4.88
CA GLN A 105 11.00 -10.09 -5.92
C GLN A 105 11.95 -9.13 -6.64
N ALA A 106 13.13 -9.63 -6.99
CA ALA A 106 14.05 -8.94 -7.85
C ALA A 106 14.31 -9.81 -9.08
N LEU A 107 14.27 -9.18 -10.25
CA LEU A 107 14.55 -9.80 -11.54
C LEU A 107 15.61 -8.97 -12.27
N ARG A 108 16.75 -9.60 -12.49
CA ARG A 108 17.83 -9.05 -13.31
C ARG A 108 17.73 -9.63 -14.71
N ILE A 109 17.64 -8.77 -15.71
CA ILE A 109 17.73 -9.15 -17.13
C ILE A 109 18.83 -8.31 -17.75
N GLN A 110 19.99 -8.93 -18.00
CA GLN A 110 21.15 -8.25 -18.56
C GLN A 110 21.59 -7.02 -17.73
N ASN A 111 21.25 -5.79 -18.17
CA ASN A 111 21.50 -4.51 -17.48
C ASN A 111 20.22 -3.81 -16.98
N VAL A 112 19.10 -4.52 -17.00
CA VAL A 112 17.81 -4.10 -16.46
C VAL A 112 17.60 -4.79 -15.12
N LEU A 113 17.11 -4.04 -14.15
CA LEU A 113 16.71 -4.53 -12.85
C LEU A 113 15.25 -4.19 -12.62
N ILE A 114 14.44 -5.20 -12.39
CA ILE A 114 13.04 -5.05 -12.00
C ILE A 114 12.96 -5.41 -10.52
N LEU A 115 12.46 -4.50 -9.71
CA LEU A 115 12.25 -4.66 -8.28
C LEU A 115 10.75 -4.58 -8.03
N THR A 116 10.16 -5.60 -7.45
CA THR A 116 8.74 -5.62 -7.13
C THR A 116 8.49 -5.09 -5.72
N ASP A 117 7.38 -4.38 -5.57
CA ASP A 117 6.91 -3.87 -4.30
C ASP A 117 5.44 -4.31 -4.09
N PRO A 118 5.07 -4.76 -2.88
CA PRO A 118 3.73 -5.30 -2.61
C PRO A 118 2.68 -4.22 -2.32
N ALA A 119 3.03 -2.94 -2.43
CA ALA A 119 2.18 -1.81 -2.07
C ALA A 119 1.86 -0.89 -3.26
N GLU A 120 1.03 0.11 -2.99
CA GLU A 120 1.01 1.35 -3.75
C GLU A 120 1.99 2.35 -3.13
N VAL A 121 2.97 2.76 -3.93
CA VAL A 121 4.06 3.66 -3.51
C VAL A 121 4.02 4.99 -4.25
N PHE A 122 4.51 6.03 -3.59
CA PHE A 122 4.74 7.33 -4.24
C PHE A 122 5.94 7.25 -5.19
N ILE A 123 5.86 7.98 -6.30
CA ILE A 123 6.91 8.02 -7.34
C ILE A 123 8.29 8.40 -6.79
N THR A 124 8.31 9.19 -5.71
CA THR A 124 9.54 9.62 -5.02
C THR A 124 10.39 8.45 -4.55
N PHE A 125 9.78 7.32 -4.15
CA PHE A 125 10.52 6.13 -3.75
C PHE A 125 11.18 5.44 -4.95
N ALA A 126 10.47 5.35 -6.07
CA ALA A 126 11.04 4.81 -7.31
C ALA A 126 12.22 5.67 -7.80
N ASP A 127 12.12 6.99 -7.71
CA ASP A 127 13.20 7.92 -8.06
C ASP A 127 14.42 7.72 -7.14
N GLN A 128 14.21 7.59 -5.83
CA GLN A 128 15.29 7.34 -4.86
C GLN A 128 16.01 6.01 -5.14
N ILE A 129 15.26 4.93 -5.36
CA ILE A 129 15.81 3.62 -5.70
C ILE A 129 16.63 3.69 -7.00
N GLY A 130 16.10 4.37 -8.02
CA GLY A 130 16.79 4.58 -9.29
C GLY A 130 18.10 5.35 -9.14
N GLN A 131 18.13 6.38 -8.29
CA GLN A 131 19.36 7.14 -7.98
C GLN A 131 20.40 6.29 -7.26
N MET A 132 19.99 5.44 -6.32
CA MET A 132 20.89 4.57 -5.55
C MET A 132 21.44 3.39 -6.37
N LEU A 133 20.80 3.07 -7.49
CA LEU A 133 21.16 1.98 -8.41
C LEU A 133 21.45 2.51 -9.83
N ALA A 134 22.09 3.68 -9.91
CA ALA A 134 22.28 4.44 -11.16
C ALA A 134 23.02 3.70 -12.29
N ASP A 135 23.78 2.65 -11.97
CA ASP A 135 24.46 1.81 -12.96
C ASP A 135 23.49 0.87 -13.73
N TRP A 136 22.22 0.82 -13.31
CA TRP A 136 21.20 -0.09 -13.83
C TRP A 136 20.01 0.67 -14.41
N LYS A 137 19.34 0.05 -15.39
CA LYS A 137 17.99 0.47 -15.79
C LYS A 137 16.99 -0.13 -14.81
N VAL A 138 16.59 0.66 -13.81
CA VAL A 138 15.71 0.19 -12.75
C VAL A 138 14.24 0.44 -13.07
N TRP A 139 13.41 -0.58 -12.90
CA TRP A 139 11.96 -0.49 -12.87
C TRP A 139 11.44 -0.99 -11.53
N VAL A 140 10.67 -0.14 -10.83
CA VAL A 140 9.96 -0.53 -9.61
C VAL A 140 8.52 -0.85 -9.99
N ALA A 141 8.11 -2.09 -9.76
CA ALA A 141 6.78 -2.59 -10.07
C ALA A 141 5.98 -2.77 -8.79
N GLY A 142 5.10 -1.82 -8.49
CA GLY A 142 4.15 -1.96 -7.37
C GLY A 142 3.07 -2.99 -7.65
N TYR A 143 2.28 -3.31 -6.63
CA TYR A 143 1.21 -4.31 -6.71
C TYR A 143 1.66 -5.70 -7.19
N ALA A 144 2.89 -6.08 -6.86
CA ALA A 144 3.46 -7.36 -7.25
C ALA A 144 3.72 -8.25 -6.04
N ASP A 145 3.56 -9.56 -6.24
CA ASP A 145 3.68 -10.66 -5.26
C ASP A 145 2.64 -10.67 -4.13
N ASP A 146 2.24 -9.51 -3.59
CA ASP A 146 1.27 -9.36 -2.51
C ASP A 146 0.51 -8.01 -2.61
N TYR A 147 -0.46 -7.79 -1.72
CA TYR A 147 -1.15 -6.51 -1.55
C TYR A 147 -1.15 -6.06 -0.09
N VAL A 148 -0.30 -5.08 0.23
CA VAL A 148 -0.19 -4.52 1.57
C VAL A 148 -0.86 -3.16 1.78
N GLY A 149 -1.48 -2.61 0.73
CA GLY A 149 -2.11 -1.30 0.75
C GLY A 149 -1.17 -0.18 0.32
N TYR A 150 -1.30 1.00 0.93
CA TYR A 150 -0.47 2.16 0.61
C TYR A 150 0.74 2.26 1.52
N ILE A 151 1.89 2.61 0.94
CA ILE A 151 3.09 3.05 1.66
C ILE A 151 3.25 4.56 1.44
N PRO A 152 2.87 5.40 2.43
CA PRO A 152 2.97 6.85 2.30
C PRO A 152 4.41 7.34 2.45
N SER A 153 4.71 8.49 1.83
CA SER A 153 5.85 9.31 2.21
C SER A 153 5.66 9.94 3.60
N ALA A 154 6.75 10.26 4.29
CA ALA A 154 6.72 10.71 5.69
C ALA A 154 5.84 11.96 5.89
N ASP A 155 5.82 12.89 4.93
CA ASP A 155 4.98 14.11 4.94
C ASP A 155 3.47 13.81 4.93
N ARG A 156 3.07 12.58 4.61
CA ARG A 156 1.66 12.15 4.61
C ARG A 156 1.17 11.68 5.96
N TYR A 157 2.02 11.66 6.98
CA TYR A 157 1.61 11.34 8.34
C TYR A 157 1.23 12.59 9.15
N ASP A 158 1.68 13.77 8.71
CA ASP A 158 1.31 15.06 9.29
C ASP A 158 -0.19 15.32 9.17
N LEU A 159 -0.83 15.62 10.30
CA LEU A 159 -2.24 16.01 10.35
C LEU A 159 -2.39 17.45 9.86
N GLN A 160 -2.59 17.63 8.55
CA GLN A 160 -2.92 18.94 7.99
C GLN A 160 -4.42 19.20 8.11
N ALA A 161 -4.79 20.32 8.76
CA ALA A 161 -6.13 20.90 8.78
C ALA A 161 -7.26 19.89 9.10
N GLU A 162 -7.18 19.23 10.27
CA GLU A 162 -8.26 18.37 10.81
C GLU A 162 -8.60 17.12 9.98
N HIS A 163 -7.85 16.83 8.91
CA HIS A 163 -8.07 15.68 8.05
C HIS A 163 -6.97 14.65 8.19
N PHE A 164 -7.37 13.40 8.45
CA PHE A 164 -6.48 12.26 8.37
C PHE A 164 -6.11 12.00 6.91
N SER A 165 -4.81 11.88 6.64
CA SER A 165 -4.30 11.50 5.34
C SER A 165 -4.88 10.16 4.88
N TYR A 166 -5.48 10.15 3.68
CA TYR A 166 -6.08 8.97 3.07
C TYR A 166 -5.14 7.74 3.06
N PRO A 167 -3.91 7.82 2.50
CA PRO A 167 -3.02 6.67 2.44
C PRO A 167 -2.50 6.21 3.81
N ALA A 168 -2.26 7.14 4.74
CA ALA A 168 -1.64 6.82 6.03
C ALA A 168 -2.63 6.33 7.10
N TYR A 169 -3.89 6.77 7.06
CA TYR A 169 -4.86 6.51 8.13
C TYR A 169 -6.14 5.83 7.62
N PHE A 170 -6.75 6.34 6.55
CA PHE A 170 -8.04 5.82 6.12
C PHE A 170 -7.93 4.44 5.47
N THR A 171 -7.02 4.27 4.51
CA THR A 171 -6.83 3.00 3.80
C THR A 171 -6.50 1.82 4.72
N PRO A 172 -5.53 1.89 5.67
CA PRO A 172 -5.27 0.76 6.55
C PRO A 172 -6.49 0.38 7.39
N MET A 173 -7.25 1.37 7.88
CA MET A 173 -8.50 1.10 8.62
C MET A 173 -9.51 0.35 7.75
N VAL A 174 -9.77 0.83 6.53
CA VAL A 174 -10.68 0.17 5.58
C VAL A 174 -10.25 -1.26 5.28
N ASN A 175 -8.93 -1.49 5.18
CA ASN A 175 -8.36 -2.81 4.94
C ASN A 175 -8.37 -3.71 6.19
N GLY A 176 -8.83 -3.23 7.35
CA GLY A 176 -8.80 -3.99 8.61
C GLY A 176 -7.39 -4.23 9.13
N GLU A 177 -6.47 -3.32 8.82
CA GLU A 177 -5.04 -3.41 9.14
C GLU A 177 -4.59 -2.23 10.00
N PHE A 178 -3.46 -2.40 10.67
CA PHE A 178 -2.81 -1.27 11.34
C PHE A 178 -2.10 -0.39 10.31
N ARG A 179 -2.05 0.91 10.60
CA ARG A 179 -1.25 1.83 9.80
C ARG A 179 0.22 1.45 9.87
N PHE A 180 0.95 1.76 8.82
CA PHE A 180 2.41 1.65 8.86
C PHE A 180 3.04 2.74 9.73
N ARG A 181 4.28 2.50 10.15
CA ARG A 181 5.13 3.49 10.81
C ARG A 181 5.56 4.56 9.79
N GLU A 182 5.86 5.75 10.27
CA GLU A 182 6.14 6.93 9.44
C GLU A 182 7.35 6.75 8.50
N ASP A 183 8.30 5.90 8.88
CA ASP A 183 9.51 5.56 8.13
C ASP A 183 9.36 4.31 7.24
N VAL A 184 8.16 3.74 7.09
CA VAL A 184 7.94 2.51 6.30
C VAL A 184 8.44 2.64 4.86
N GLY A 185 8.35 3.84 4.29
CA GLY A 185 8.87 4.14 2.96
C GLY A 185 10.39 4.01 2.89
N ASP A 186 11.09 4.53 3.89
CA ASP A 186 12.55 4.43 3.97
C ASP A 186 13.00 2.97 4.16
N VAL A 187 12.26 2.21 4.97
CA VAL A 187 12.48 0.77 5.14
C VAL A 187 12.30 0.04 3.80
N LEU A 188 11.23 0.32 3.06
CA LEU A 188 11.00 -0.29 1.75
C LEU A 188 12.14 0.04 0.77
N VAL A 189 12.51 1.33 0.66
CA VAL A 189 13.58 1.77 -0.25
C VAL A 189 14.89 1.09 0.10
N HIS A 190 15.26 1.06 1.39
CA HIS A 190 16.47 0.39 1.85
C HIS A 190 16.49 -1.09 1.44
N GLU A 191 15.39 -1.81 1.68
CA GLU A 191 15.29 -3.25 1.39
C GLU A 191 15.33 -3.55 -0.11
N LEU A 192 14.64 -2.75 -0.94
CA LEU A 192 14.67 -2.90 -2.40
C LEU A 192 16.05 -2.58 -2.98
N VAL A 193 16.73 -1.55 -2.47
CA VAL A 193 18.10 -1.21 -2.90
C VAL A 193 19.07 -2.31 -2.50
N ALA A 194 19.01 -2.79 -1.26
CA ALA A 194 19.84 -3.90 -0.80
C ALA A 194 19.61 -5.16 -1.65
N PHE A 195 18.34 -5.47 -1.96
CA PHE A 195 18.01 -6.61 -2.79
C PHE A 195 18.55 -6.47 -4.24
N GLY A 196 18.41 -5.28 -4.81
CA GLY A 196 18.99 -4.94 -6.11
C GLY A 196 20.51 -5.08 -6.14
N GLN A 197 21.21 -4.66 -5.09
CA GLN A 197 22.66 -4.84 -4.98
C GLN A 197 23.06 -6.32 -4.87
N ASP A 198 22.29 -7.12 -4.15
CA ASP A 198 22.60 -8.53 -3.94
C ASP A 198 22.47 -9.35 -5.24
N ILE A 199 21.39 -9.14 -5.99
CA ILE A 199 21.15 -9.89 -7.25
C ILE A 199 22.12 -9.46 -8.37
N THR A 200 22.64 -8.24 -8.30
CA THR A 200 23.58 -7.71 -9.31
C THR A 200 25.04 -8.11 -9.07
N ARG A 201 25.41 -8.48 -7.84
CA ARG A 201 26.75 -9.00 -7.49
C ARG A 201 26.97 -10.47 -7.87
N ARG A 202 25.89 -11.22 -8.10
CA ARG A 202 25.96 -12.59 -8.58
C ARG A 202 26.41 -12.61 -10.04
#